data_AF-A0A2N1GAY1-F1
#
_entry.id   AF-A0A2N1GAY1-F1
#
_cell.length_a   1.000
_cell.length_b   1.000
_cell.length_c   1.000
_cell.angle_alpha   90.00
_cell.angle_beta   90.00
_cell.angle_gamma   90.00
#
_symmetry.space_group_name_H-M   'P 1'
#
loop_
_entity.id
_entity.type
_entity.pdbx_description
1 polymer ?
#
loop_
_entity_poly.entity_id
_entity_poly.type
_entity_poly.pdbx_seq_one_letter_code
_entity_poly.pdbx_strand_id
1 'polypeptide(L)'
;MKMKLLFLVCIGMLNVQAQTAKKVVLQTKASPNKTAVKTPVIDGIFVTFTTTKGDITAQLEYEKTPVTVANFIALAEGKNTFVTDEKLKAKPFFDGLKFHRVIPNFMIQGGDPSGSGSAGTGYSFRDEFTDLKFNQAGILAMANSGPATNSSQFFITHKDTPWLNGKHTIFGHVTEGMNVVNTIAQDDVIKKVTITRKGTLAKKFDAPKVFSDYFLNKMEDAKRQAFIDAENKAKETALEAESKKASIEKYAPVVATKKAYFATIKATSTTTSSGLTYKIVQKGTGIKPLDGSTFYFHYAGYFEDGNLFDSSYEDVNKTYGKYDENRAAQNGYQAFPFQAGKKDGMIPGFLEGLSLMSYGDKVVLFIPSNLAYGERGAGGVIPPNATLIFEMEMLERPTGPKQ
;
A
#
# COMPACT_ATOMS: atom_id res chain seq x y z
N MET A 1 14.82 -46.49 -2.98
CA MET A 1 15.35 -47.59 -2.16
C MET A 1 14.52 -47.68 -0.87
N LYS A 2 13.79 -48.79 -0.69
CA LYS A 2 13.16 -49.35 0.52
C LYS A 2 12.13 -48.51 1.33
N MET A 3 10.88 -48.91 1.10
CA MET A 3 9.68 -48.88 1.93
C MET A 3 9.84 -49.65 3.26
N LYS A 4 9.20 -49.21 4.35
CA LYS A 4 8.73 -50.08 5.43
C LYS A 4 7.40 -49.60 6.01
N LEU A 5 6.37 -50.36 5.65
CA LEU A 5 5.05 -50.44 6.24
C LEU A 5 5.16 -51.25 7.55
N LEU A 6 4.44 -50.86 8.62
CA LEU A 6 4.15 -51.78 9.72
C LEU A 6 2.67 -51.66 10.09
N PHE A 7 1.93 -52.69 9.72
CA PHE A 7 0.57 -53.01 10.18
C PHE A 7 0.71 -53.88 11.44
N LEU A 8 -0.07 -53.62 12.48
CA LEU A 8 -0.36 -54.63 13.51
C LEU A 8 -1.86 -54.59 13.80
N VAL A 9 -2.50 -55.75 13.58
CA VAL A 9 -3.91 -56.08 13.86
C VAL A 9 -3.95 -56.93 15.14
N CYS A 10 -5.15 -57.04 15.73
CA CYS A 10 -5.63 -58.00 16.74
C CYS A 10 -5.67 -57.45 18.18
N ILE A 11 -6.69 -57.64 19.03
CA ILE A 11 -7.91 -58.46 19.05
C ILE A 11 -8.86 -57.79 20.08
N GLY A 12 -10.18 -57.87 19.85
CA GLY A 12 -11.19 -57.35 20.77
C GLY A 12 -11.46 -58.24 21.98
N MET A 13 -12.00 -57.63 23.03
CA MET A 13 -12.82 -58.30 24.04
C MET A 13 -14.01 -57.40 24.39
N LEU A 14 -15.20 -57.89 24.07
CA LEU A 14 -16.47 -57.43 24.62
C LEU A 14 -16.57 -57.86 26.09
N ASN A 15 -17.07 -56.98 26.94
CA ASN A 15 -17.75 -57.40 28.16
C ASN A 15 -19.04 -56.58 28.33
N VAL A 16 -20.15 -57.31 28.19
CA VAL A 16 -21.51 -56.93 28.57
C VAL A 16 -21.79 -57.58 29.92
N GLN A 17 -22.23 -56.80 30.90
CA GLN A 17 -23.10 -57.25 32.01
C GLN A 17 -23.67 -55.96 32.65
N ALA A 18 -24.93 -55.63 32.38
CA ALA A 18 -26.16 -56.10 33.03
C ALA A 18 -26.51 -55.29 34.28
N GLN A 19 -27.65 -54.60 34.18
CA GLN A 19 -28.28 -53.76 35.18
C GLN A 19 -28.75 -54.59 36.39
N THR A 20 -28.63 -54.02 37.58
CA THR A 20 -29.53 -54.34 38.70
C THR A 20 -30.17 -53.07 39.22
N ALA A 21 -31.49 -53.00 39.05
CA ALA A 21 -32.35 -51.98 39.62
C ALA A 21 -32.35 -52.03 41.15
N LYS A 22 -32.26 -50.87 41.80
CA LYS A 22 -32.64 -50.71 43.21
C LYS A 22 -33.71 -49.63 43.34
N LYS A 23 -34.79 -50.06 43.98
CA LYS A 23 -36.05 -49.38 44.32
C LYS A 23 -35.77 -48.10 45.11
N VAL A 24 -36.26 -46.97 44.63
CA VAL A 24 -36.28 -45.70 45.37
C VAL A 24 -37.48 -45.72 46.32
N VAL A 25 -37.20 -45.61 47.62
CA VAL A 25 -38.19 -45.35 48.68
C VAL A 25 -38.38 -43.84 48.79
N LEU A 26 -39.63 -43.39 48.71
CA LEU A 26 -40.05 -42.02 48.98
C LEU A 26 -39.73 -41.64 50.44
N GLN A 27 -38.94 -40.58 50.62
CA GLN A 27 -39.03 -39.73 51.79
C GLN A 27 -39.19 -38.28 51.35
N THR A 28 -40.33 -37.71 51.73
CA THR A 28 -40.66 -36.30 51.64
C THR A 28 -39.82 -35.49 52.62
N LYS A 29 -39.21 -34.37 52.16
CA LYS A 29 -38.99 -33.16 52.96
C LYS A 29 -38.53 -31.97 52.11
N ALA A 30 -39.26 -30.88 52.30
CA ALA A 30 -38.95 -29.46 52.09
C ALA A 30 -38.36 -29.00 50.73
N SER A 31 -39.16 -28.20 50.04
CA SER A 31 -38.81 -27.42 48.84
C SER A 31 -37.71 -26.38 49.17
N PRO A 32 -36.55 -26.37 48.50
CA PRO A 32 -35.66 -25.22 48.47
C PRO A 32 -36.06 -24.29 47.33
N ASN A 33 -36.29 -23.03 47.70
CA ASN A 33 -36.46 -21.88 46.82
C ASN A 33 -35.59 -21.97 45.56
N LYS A 34 -36.23 -21.86 44.38
CA LYS A 34 -35.56 -21.50 43.13
C LYS A 34 -35.02 -20.08 43.28
N THR A 35 -33.78 -19.95 43.75
CA THR A 35 -33.02 -18.72 43.56
C THR A 35 -32.76 -18.60 42.06
N ALA A 36 -33.49 -17.70 41.41
CA ALA A 36 -33.23 -17.31 40.04
C ALA A 36 -31.77 -16.80 39.96
N VAL A 37 -30.93 -17.53 39.23
CA VAL A 37 -29.60 -17.05 38.84
C VAL A 37 -29.86 -15.83 37.94
N LYS A 38 -29.71 -14.62 38.51
CA LYS A 38 -29.67 -13.39 37.72
C LYS A 38 -28.42 -13.46 36.84
N THR A 39 -28.61 -13.65 35.54
CA THR A 39 -27.57 -13.41 34.53
C THR A 39 -26.96 -12.03 34.81
N PRO A 40 -25.62 -11.89 34.88
CA PRO A 40 -25.00 -10.59 35.09
C PRO A 40 -25.46 -9.63 33.99
N VAL A 41 -26.06 -8.51 34.38
CA VAL A 41 -26.45 -7.47 33.45
C VAL A 41 -25.16 -6.81 32.96
N ILE A 42 -24.81 -7.04 31.70
CA ILE A 42 -23.67 -6.36 31.08
C ILE A 42 -24.09 -4.91 30.84
N ASP A 43 -23.44 -3.98 31.55
CA ASP A 43 -23.56 -2.55 31.33
C ASP A 43 -22.92 -2.17 29.97
N GLY A 44 -23.50 -1.19 29.28
CA GLY A 44 -23.04 -0.76 27.97
C GLY A 44 -24.13 -0.11 27.12
N ILE A 45 -23.74 0.31 25.92
CA ILE A 45 -24.68 0.76 24.89
C ILE A 45 -24.77 -0.33 23.83
N PHE A 46 -25.99 -0.69 23.45
CA PHE A 46 -26.27 -1.72 22.46
C PHE A 46 -27.08 -1.13 21.32
N VAL A 47 -26.80 -1.59 20.11
CA VAL A 47 -27.63 -1.35 18.93
C VAL A 47 -28.31 -2.66 18.54
N THR A 48 -29.60 -2.59 18.22
CA THR A 48 -30.33 -3.69 17.55
C THR A 48 -30.76 -3.23 16.17
N PHE A 49 -30.30 -3.94 15.15
CA PHE A 49 -30.78 -3.84 13.78
C PHE A 49 -31.88 -4.87 13.57
N THR A 50 -33.12 -4.41 13.44
CA THR A 50 -34.22 -5.27 13.01
C THR A 50 -34.22 -5.31 11.49
N THR A 51 -33.99 -6.48 10.92
CA THR A 51 -33.84 -6.65 9.47
C THR A 51 -34.97 -7.48 8.87
N THR A 52 -34.92 -7.69 7.55
CA THR A 52 -35.76 -8.68 6.84
C THR A 52 -35.42 -10.13 7.20
N LYS A 53 -34.22 -10.41 7.75
CA LYS A 53 -33.75 -11.76 8.11
C LYS A 53 -33.77 -12.08 9.60
N GLY A 54 -34.11 -11.09 10.43
CA GLY A 54 -34.12 -11.21 11.89
C GLY A 54 -33.39 -10.05 12.56
N ASP A 55 -33.21 -10.16 13.87
CA ASP A 55 -32.52 -9.14 14.66
C ASP A 55 -31.02 -9.44 14.77
N ILE A 56 -30.22 -8.38 14.69
CA ILE A 56 -28.78 -8.40 14.97
C ILE A 56 -28.53 -7.40 16.09
N THR A 57 -27.96 -7.85 17.21
CA THR A 57 -27.59 -6.96 18.33
C THR A 57 -26.09 -6.89 18.47
N ALA A 58 -25.56 -5.67 18.58
CA ALA A 58 -24.15 -5.40 18.82
C ALA A 58 -23.95 -4.47 20.02
N GLN A 59 -22.90 -4.71 20.80
CA GLN A 59 -22.43 -3.79 21.82
C GLN A 59 -21.53 -2.74 21.18
N LEU A 60 -21.70 -1.47 21.58
CA LEU A 60 -20.94 -0.33 21.06
C LEU A 60 -19.79 0.05 22.01
N GLU A 61 -18.65 0.37 21.43
CA GLU A 61 -17.39 0.71 22.12
C GLU A 61 -17.30 2.22 22.40
N TYR A 62 -18.29 2.75 23.14
CA TYR A 62 -18.49 4.19 23.34
C TYR A 62 -17.38 4.89 24.15
N GLU A 63 -16.61 4.13 24.93
CA GLU A 63 -15.46 4.66 25.69
C GLU A 63 -14.19 4.71 24.84
N LYS A 64 -14.01 3.73 23.94
CA LYS A 64 -12.82 3.62 23.08
C LYS A 64 -12.95 4.44 21.79
N THR A 65 -14.16 4.54 21.24
CA THR A 65 -14.47 5.23 19.98
C THR A 65 -15.64 6.21 20.14
N PRO A 66 -15.50 7.20 21.04
CA PRO A 66 -16.62 8.05 21.46
C PRO A 66 -17.18 8.89 20.31
N VAL A 67 -16.36 9.41 19.39
CA VAL A 67 -16.86 10.25 18.28
C VAL A 67 -17.66 9.39 17.29
N THR A 68 -17.17 8.20 16.99
CA THR A 68 -17.81 7.26 16.06
C THR A 68 -19.12 6.72 16.62
N VAL A 69 -19.13 6.32 17.90
CA VAL A 69 -20.35 5.85 18.56
C VAL A 69 -21.35 7.00 18.73
N ALA A 70 -20.90 8.22 19.04
CA ALA A 70 -21.74 9.41 19.10
C ALA A 70 -22.39 9.72 17.75
N ASN A 71 -21.62 9.70 16.66
CA ASN A 71 -22.13 9.84 15.29
C ASN A 71 -23.24 8.82 15.02
N PHE A 72 -22.94 7.54 15.23
CA PHE A 72 -23.85 6.44 14.90
C PHE A 72 -25.15 6.53 15.71
N ILE A 73 -25.08 6.77 17.03
CA ILE A 73 -26.26 6.91 17.89
C ILE A 73 -27.08 8.14 17.49
N ALA A 74 -26.44 9.28 17.26
CA ALA A 74 -27.14 10.50 16.88
C ALA A 74 -27.86 10.34 15.53
N LEU A 75 -27.28 9.61 14.57
CA LEU A 75 -27.93 9.25 13.31
C LEU A 75 -29.10 8.28 13.53
N ALA A 76 -28.89 7.21 14.29
CA ALA A 76 -29.93 6.22 14.57
C ALA A 76 -31.16 6.81 15.28
N GLU A 77 -30.94 7.74 16.21
CA GLU A 77 -32.03 8.40 16.94
C GLU A 77 -32.60 9.64 16.23
N GLY A 78 -32.07 10.02 15.07
CA GLY A 78 -32.48 11.22 14.35
C GLY A 78 -32.17 12.53 15.07
N LYS A 79 -31.12 12.55 15.90
CA LYS A 79 -30.68 13.73 16.67
C LYS A 79 -29.39 14.36 16.12
N ASN A 80 -28.87 13.85 15.01
CA ASN A 80 -27.68 14.41 14.38
C ASN A 80 -28.03 15.71 13.63
N THR A 81 -27.43 16.82 14.04
CA THR A 81 -27.70 18.17 13.48
C THR A 81 -26.81 18.54 12.29
N PHE A 82 -25.85 17.68 11.93
CA PHE A 82 -24.87 17.96 10.87
C PHE A 82 -25.23 17.34 9.52
N VAL A 83 -26.22 16.44 9.47
CA VAL A 83 -26.69 15.83 8.20
C VAL A 83 -27.08 16.94 7.23
N THR A 84 -26.53 16.94 6.02
CA THR A 84 -26.75 18.06 5.08
C THR A 84 -27.98 17.88 4.21
N ASP A 85 -28.40 16.64 3.93
CA ASP A 85 -29.62 16.37 3.19
C ASP A 85 -30.87 16.62 4.06
N GLU A 86 -31.62 17.66 3.71
CA GLU A 86 -32.88 18.05 4.36
C GLU A 86 -33.89 16.90 4.47
N LYS A 87 -33.89 15.95 3.53
CA LYS A 87 -34.81 14.81 3.54
C LYS A 87 -34.47 13.80 4.64
N LEU A 88 -33.21 13.77 5.06
CA LEU A 88 -32.66 12.82 6.04
C LEU A 88 -32.49 13.44 7.44
N LYS A 89 -32.54 14.77 7.57
CA LYS A 89 -32.46 15.47 8.85
C LYS A 89 -33.60 15.08 9.80
N ALA A 90 -33.29 15.08 11.10
CA ALA A 90 -34.24 14.88 12.19
C ALA A 90 -35.07 13.59 12.10
N LYS A 91 -34.53 12.55 11.44
CA LYS A 91 -35.18 11.25 11.25
C LYS A 91 -34.23 10.13 11.62
N PRO A 92 -34.74 8.96 12.07
CA PRO A 92 -33.93 7.76 12.22
C PRO A 92 -33.22 7.42 10.90
N PHE A 93 -31.93 7.74 10.80
CA PHE A 93 -31.21 7.79 9.52
C PHE A 93 -31.12 6.43 8.83
N PHE A 94 -31.03 5.36 9.62
CA PHE A 94 -30.78 4.01 9.13
C PHE A 94 -32.06 3.22 8.82
N ASP A 95 -33.23 3.71 9.24
CA ASP A 95 -34.49 2.99 9.08
C ASP A 95 -34.89 2.97 7.61
N GLY A 96 -35.13 1.78 7.07
CA GLY A 96 -35.46 1.55 5.66
C GLY A 96 -34.24 1.43 4.74
N LEU A 97 -33.01 1.61 5.25
CA LEU A 97 -31.80 1.46 4.44
C LEU A 97 -31.50 -0.01 4.15
N LYS A 98 -30.75 -0.25 3.09
CA LYS A 98 -30.35 -1.59 2.66
C LYS A 98 -28.92 -1.93 3.07
N PHE A 99 -28.65 -3.22 3.19
CA PHE A 99 -27.30 -3.76 3.03
C PHE A 99 -26.94 -3.78 1.54
N HIS A 100 -26.41 -2.67 1.05
CA HIS A 100 -26.17 -2.45 -0.38
C HIS A 100 -24.98 -3.24 -0.94
N ARG A 101 -24.09 -3.72 -0.06
CA ARG A 101 -22.94 -4.52 -0.47
C ARG A 101 -22.75 -5.67 0.51
N VAL A 102 -22.81 -6.89 0.00
CA VAL A 102 -22.60 -8.11 0.77
C VAL A 102 -21.55 -8.95 0.05
N ILE A 103 -20.44 -9.25 0.74
CA ILE A 103 -19.38 -10.10 0.21
C ILE A 103 -19.31 -11.37 1.08
N PRO A 104 -19.69 -12.54 0.53
CA PRO A 104 -19.65 -13.80 1.27
C PRO A 104 -18.28 -14.06 1.91
N ASN A 105 -18.28 -14.54 3.14
CA ASN A 105 -17.07 -14.81 3.93
C ASN A 105 -16.17 -13.58 4.14
N PHE A 106 -16.72 -12.37 4.02
CA PHE A 106 -16.02 -11.14 4.33
C PHE A 106 -16.86 -10.22 5.21
N MET A 107 -17.91 -9.59 4.67
CA MET A 107 -18.72 -8.62 5.42
C MET A 107 -20.08 -8.32 4.77
N ILE A 108 -20.98 -7.75 5.57
CA ILE A 108 -22.20 -7.06 5.13
C ILE A 108 -22.04 -5.56 5.39
N GLN A 109 -22.31 -4.72 4.39
CA GLN A 109 -22.14 -3.26 4.46
C GLN A 109 -23.47 -2.55 4.21
N GLY A 110 -23.77 -1.58 5.07
CA GLY A 110 -24.99 -0.78 5.07
C GLY A 110 -24.73 0.69 5.41
N GLY A 111 -25.80 1.44 5.69
CA GLY A 111 -25.69 2.85 6.10
C GLY A 111 -25.54 3.86 4.96
N ASP A 112 -25.77 3.46 3.71
CA ASP A 112 -25.87 4.36 2.56
C ASP A 112 -27.36 4.72 2.30
N PRO A 113 -27.76 6.00 2.36
CA PRO A 113 -29.14 6.42 2.13
C PRO A 113 -29.65 6.23 0.69
N SER A 114 -28.75 6.21 -0.29
CA SER A 114 -29.04 5.94 -1.70
C SER A 114 -28.96 4.45 -2.06
N GLY A 115 -28.25 3.66 -1.26
CA GLY A 115 -27.93 2.26 -1.54
C GLY A 115 -26.92 2.05 -2.68
N SER A 116 -26.21 3.10 -3.12
CA SER A 116 -25.24 3.02 -4.24
C SER A 116 -23.83 2.59 -3.81
N GLY A 117 -23.51 2.68 -2.52
CA GLY A 117 -22.17 2.58 -1.94
C GLY A 117 -21.43 3.92 -1.81
N SER A 118 -21.99 5.02 -2.33
CA SER A 118 -21.29 6.31 -2.44
C SER A 118 -21.93 7.46 -1.65
N ALA A 119 -23.16 7.32 -1.15
CA ALA A 119 -23.81 8.40 -0.40
C ALA A 119 -23.60 8.26 1.12
N GLY A 120 -23.87 9.33 1.85
CA GLY A 120 -23.68 9.39 3.29
C GLY A 120 -24.38 10.59 3.91
N THR A 121 -23.84 11.08 5.02
CA THR A 121 -24.43 12.20 5.80
C THR A 121 -24.18 13.58 5.20
N GLY A 122 -23.27 13.67 4.22
CA GLY A 122 -22.78 14.93 3.66
C GLY A 122 -21.66 15.60 4.46
N TYR A 123 -21.13 14.93 5.49
CA TYR A 123 -19.90 15.31 6.18
C TYR A 123 -18.98 14.11 6.36
N SER A 124 -17.73 14.41 6.71
CA SER A 124 -16.73 13.43 7.14
C SER A 124 -16.15 13.75 8.53
N PHE A 125 -15.73 12.71 9.24
CA PHE A 125 -15.00 12.79 10.50
C PHE A 125 -13.82 11.80 10.56
N ARG A 126 -12.94 12.04 11.54
CA ARG A 126 -11.67 11.31 11.74
C ARG A 126 -11.87 9.81 12.03
N ASP A 127 -10.80 9.04 11.88
CA ASP A 127 -10.71 7.67 12.41
C ASP A 127 -10.38 7.66 13.92
N GLU A 128 -10.80 6.62 14.63
CA GLU A 128 -10.48 6.37 16.05
C GLU A 128 -9.86 4.98 16.21
N PHE A 129 -8.57 4.85 15.87
CA PHE A 129 -7.84 3.59 16.02
C PHE A 129 -7.44 3.34 17.48
N THR A 130 -7.69 2.11 17.95
CA THR A 130 -7.44 1.69 19.33
C THR A 130 -6.72 0.34 19.39
N ASP A 131 -6.70 -0.27 20.57
CA ASP A 131 -6.23 -1.64 20.78
C ASP A 131 -7.17 -2.71 20.18
N LEU A 132 -8.39 -2.34 19.78
CA LEU A 132 -9.34 -3.24 19.11
C LEU A 132 -8.79 -3.76 17.77
N LYS A 133 -9.11 -5.01 17.44
CA LYS A 133 -8.61 -5.71 16.24
C LYS A 133 -9.73 -6.47 15.53
N PHE A 134 -9.60 -6.61 14.21
CA PHE A 134 -10.42 -7.47 13.37
C PHE A 134 -10.00 -8.94 13.48
N ASN A 135 -10.08 -9.51 14.68
CA ASN A 135 -9.60 -10.86 15.01
C ASN A 135 -10.72 -11.91 15.16
N GLN A 136 -11.96 -11.54 14.89
CA GLN A 136 -13.13 -12.42 14.99
C GLN A 136 -14.25 -11.98 14.04
N ALA A 137 -15.25 -12.84 13.88
CA ALA A 137 -16.51 -12.52 13.22
C ALA A 137 -17.34 -11.52 14.03
N GLY A 138 -18.27 -10.81 13.38
CA GLY A 138 -19.22 -9.92 14.04
C GLY A 138 -18.64 -8.58 14.46
N ILE A 139 -17.47 -8.18 13.96
CA ILE A 139 -16.92 -6.85 14.26
C ILE A 139 -17.69 -5.80 13.47
N LEU A 140 -18.21 -4.78 14.18
CA LEU A 140 -18.91 -3.63 13.61
C LEU A 140 -17.92 -2.47 13.45
N ALA A 141 -17.75 -2.00 12.22
CA ALA A 141 -16.78 -0.97 11.89
C ALA A 141 -17.28 0.02 10.83
N MET A 142 -16.68 1.21 10.79
CA MET A 142 -17.01 2.23 9.80
C MET A 142 -16.43 1.89 8.42
N ALA A 143 -17.25 2.01 7.38
CA ALA A 143 -16.73 2.05 6.01
C ALA A 143 -16.19 3.47 5.72
N ASN A 144 -15.07 3.53 4.99
CA ASN A 144 -14.42 4.78 4.61
C ASN A 144 -13.73 4.63 3.24
N SER A 145 -13.35 5.76 2.63
CA SER A 145 -12.65 5.85 1.34
C SER A 145 -11.19 6.29 1.49
N GLY A 146 -10.63 6.15 2.69
CA GLY A 146 -9.31 6.66 3.08
C GLY A 146 -9.34 7.36 4.45
N PRO A 147 -8.17 7.81 4.95
CA PRO A 147 -8.06 8.43 6.27
C PRO A 147 -9.04 9.60 6.45
N ALA A 148 -9.70 9.66 7.61
CA ALA A 148 -10.63 10.72 8.01
C ALA A 148 -11.83 10.94 7.08
N THR A 149 -12.33 9.86 6.46
CA THR A 149 -13.52 9.88 5.60
C THR A 149 -14.73 9.11 6.16
N ASN A 150 -14.79 8.89 7.49
CA ASN A 150 -15.95 8.25 8.11
C ASN A 150 -17.21 9.14 7.99
N SER A 151 -18.36 8.51 7.73
CA SER A 151 -19.66 9.18 7.58
C SER A 151 -20.78 8.34 8.21
N SER A 152 -21.75 7.82 7.44
CA SER A 152 -22.82 6.94 7.95
C SER A 152 -22.60 5.45 7.66
N GLN A 153 -21.82 5.12 6.63
CA GLN A 153 -21.70 3.74 6.19
C GLN A 153 -20.89 2.89 7.18
N PHE A 154 -21.37 1.68 7.43
CA PHE A 154 -20.75 0.71 8.34
C PHE A 154 -20.77 -0.68 7.73
N PHE A 155 -19.95 -1.58 8.26
CA PHE A 155 -19.99 -2.98 7.92
C PHE A 155 -19.86 -3.88 9.15
N ILE A 156 -20.37 -5.11 9.03
CA ILE A 156 -20.24 -6.19 10.03
C ILE A 156 -19.49 -7.34 9.37
N THR A 157 -18.42 -7.83 10.00
CA THR A 157 -17.59 -8.90 9.44
C THR A 157 -18.24 -10.29 9.59
N HIS A 158 -18.08 -11.15 8.59
CA HIS A 158 -18.44 -12.58 8.69
C HIS A 158 -17.38 -13.42 9.40
N LYS A 159 -16.13 -12.96 9.41
CA LYS A 159 -14.96 -13.65 9.97
C LYS A 159 -13.89 -12.62 10.40
N ASP A 160 -12.74 -13.09 10.85
CA ASP A 160 -11.58 -12.25 11.11
C ASP A 160 -11.06 -11.60 9.81
N THR A 161 -10.69 -10.33 9.88
CA THR A 161 -10.24 -9.53 8.73
C THR A 161 -9.05 -8.65 9.10
N PRO A 162 -7.91 -9.24 9.56
CA PRO A 162 -6.81 -8.49 10.16
C PRO A 162 -6.15 -7.46 9.24
N TRP A 163 -6.28 -7.61 7.91
CA TRP A 163 -5.77 -6.65 6.92
C TRP A 163 -6.50 -5.28 6.94
N LEU A 164 -7.61 -5.18 7.69
CA LEU A 164 -8.36 -3.94 7.95
C LEU A 164 -7.90 -3.21 9.21
N ASN A 165 -7.02 -3.81 10.03
CA ASN A 165 -6.49 -3.16 11.23
C ASN A 165 -5.75 -1.86 10.87
N GLY A 166 -6.03 -0.78 11.60
CA GLY A 166 -5.44 0.54 11.34
C GLY A 166 -5.98 1.24 10.09
N LYS A 167 -7.05 0.71 9.48
CA LYS A 167 -7.70 1.31 8.30
C LYS A 167 -9.15 1.70 8.54
N HIS A 168 -9.87 0.95 9.38
CA HIS A 168 -11.27 1.21 9.72
C HIS A 168 -11.47 1.30 11.23
N THR A 169 -12.27 2.26 11.68
CA THR A 169 -12.64 2.40 13.09
C THR A 169 -13.59 1.26 13.50
N ILE A 170 -13.14 0.41 14.43
CA ILE A 170 -14.01 -0.59 15.08
C ILE A 170 -14.77 0.11 16.20
N PHE A 171 -16.10 0.11 16.13
CA PHE A 171 -16.94 0.82 17.11
C PHE A 171 -17.98 -0.08 17.78
N GLY A 172 -17.95 -1.38 17.51
CA GLY A 172 -18.78 -2.35 18.20
C GLY A 172 -18.50 -3.79 17.79
N HIS A 173 -19.22 -4.71 18.40
CA HIS A 173 -19.19 -6.13 18.06
C HIS A 173 -20.56 -6.79 18.30
N VAL A 174 -20.94 -7.72 17.44
CA VAL A 174 -22.20 -8.48 17.52
C VAL A 174 -22.17 -9.37 18.77
N THR A 175 -23.19 -9.23 19.61
CA THR A 175 -23.41 -10.05 20.80
C THR A 175 -24.50 -11.10 20.57
N GLU A 176 -25.47 -10.82 19.70
CA GLU A 176 -26.57 -11.73 19.34
C GLU A 176 -26.92 -11.59 17.85
N GLY A 177 -27.34 -12.69 17.21
CA GLY A 177 -27.77 -12.66 15.80
C GLY A 177 -26.64 -12.83 14.78
N MET A 178 -25.49 -13.41 15.15
CA MET A 178 -24.43 -13.70 14.18
C MET A 178 -24.87 -14.67 13.06
N ASN A 179 -25.78 -15.60 13.38
CA ASN A 179 -26.45 -16.43 12.37
C ASN A 179 -27.29 -15.58 11.40
N VAL A 180 -27.93 -14.52 11.88
CA VAL A 180 -28.69 -13.58 11.02
C VAL A 180 -27.73 -12.80 10.13
N VAL A 181 -26.62 -12.26 10.67
CA VAL A 181 -25.55 -11.62 9.89
C VAL A 181 -25.14 -12.49 8.70
N ASN A 182 -24.92 -13.79 8.93
CA ASN A 182 -24.51 -14.75 7.91
C ASN A 182 -25.59 -15.08 6.85
N THR A 183 -26.85 -14.70 7.09
CA THR A 183 -27.96 -14.92 6.15
C THR A 183 -28.40 -13.67 5.39
N ILE A 184 -27.88 -12.49 5.77
CA ILE A 184 -28.13 -11.24 5.06
C ILE A 184 -27.60 -11.37 3.63
N ALA A 185 -28.46 -11.06 2.67
CA ALA A 185 -28.13 -10.92 1.26
C ALA A 185 -28.08 -9.45 0.87
N GLN A 186 -27.48 -9.16 -0.28
CA GLN A 186 -27.52 -7.83 -0.86
C GLN A 186 -28.99 -7.38 -1.03
N ASP A 187 -29.24 -6.09 -0.77
CA ASP A 187 -30.56 -5.44 -0.80
C ASP A 187 -31.52 -5.82 0.35
N ASP A 188 -31.14 -6.69 1.29
CA ASP A 188 -31.90 -6.87 2.52
C ASP A 188 -31.99 -5.57 3.31
N VAL A 189 -33.14 -5.36 3.95
CA VAL A 189 -33.52 -4.06 4.52
C VAL A 189 -33.35 -4.06 6.04
N ILE A 190 -32.72 -3.00 6.54
CA ILE A 190 -32.74 -2.59 7.94
C ILE A 190 -34.10 -1.90 8.17
N LYS A 191 -35.04 -2.62 8.76
CA LYS A 191 -36.38 -2.09 9.04
C LYS A 191 -36.33 -1.02 10.14
N LYS A 192 -35.49 -1.24 11.15
CA LYS A 192 -35.36 -0.34 12.29
C LYS A 192 -34.00 -0.48 12.98
N VAL A 193 -33.44 0.63 13.45
CA VAL A 193 -32.28 0.65 14.36
C VAL A 193 -32.72 1.17 15.73
N THR A 194 -32.45 0.40 16.78
CA THR A 194 -32.83 0.77 18.16
C THR A 194 -31.60 0.80 19.07
N ILE A 195 -31.43 1.88 19.83
CA ILE A 195 -30.34 2.04 20.80
C ILE A 195 -30.84 1.73 22.21
N THR A 196 -30.17 0.83 22.91
CA THR A 196 -30.44 0.48 24.31
C THR A 196 -29.25 0.85 25.19
N ARG A 197 -29.48 1.53 26.31
CA ARG A 197 -28.44 1.95 27.26
C ARG A 197 -28.63 1.27 28.61
N LYS A 198 -27.65 0.47 29.04
CA LYS A 198 -27.65 -0.26 30.32
C LYS A 198 -26.49 0.25 31.19
N GLY A 199 -26.74 0.52 32.45
CA GLY A 199 -25.74 1.11 33.36
C GLY A 199 -25.73 2.63 33.40
N THR A 200 -25.05 3.17 34.41
CA THR A 200 -25.05 4.62 34.70
C THR A 200 -24.25 5.41 33.68
N LEU A 201 -23.07 4.93 33.26
CA LEU A 201 -22.20 5.62 32.30
C LEU A 201 -22.83 5.66 30.90
N ALA A 202 -23.33 4.51 30.43
CA ALA A 202 -24.04 4.40 29.16
C ALA A 202 -25.25 5.37 29.06
N LYS A 203 -26.01 5.54 30.14
CA LYS A 203 -27.14 6.48 30.20
C LYS A 203 -26.72 7.95 30.19
N LYS A 204 -25.52 8.27 30.68
CA LYS A 204 -24.96 9.62 30.69
C LYS A 204 -24.29 10.02 29.36
N PHE A 205 -24.06 9.06 28.46
CA PHE A 205 -23.42 9.33 27.18
C PHE A 205 -24.35 10.15 26.25
N ASP A 206 -24.04 11.44 26.12
CA ASP A 206 -24.76 12.38 25.27
C ASP A 206 -24.15 12.40 23.85
N ALA A 207 -24.65 11.51 23.00
CA ALA A 207 -24.16 11.36 21.63
C ALA A 207 -24.24 12.66 20.80
N PRO A 208 -25.38 13.39 20.73
CA PRO A 208 -25.44 14.67 20.03
C PRO A 208 -24.40 15.68 20.52
N LYS A 209 -24.21 15.80 21.84
CA LYS A 209 -23.23 16.73 22.40
C LYS A 209 -21.80 16.32 22.05
N VAL A 210 -21.41 15.06 22.28
CA VAL A 210 -20.06 14.55 21.98
C VAL A 210 -19.71 14.79 20.50
N PHE A 211 -20.64 14.51 19.59
CA PHE A 211 -20.42 14.71 18.17
C PHE A 211 -20.36 16.19 17.76
N SER A 212 -21.20 17.03 18.38
CA SER A 212 -21.15 18.48 18.17
C SER A 212 -19.86 19.10 18.68
N ASP A 213 -19.39 18.71 19.86
CA ASP A 213 -18.13 19.18 20.43
C ASP A 213 -16.95 18.84 19.50
N TYR A 214 -16.94 17.66 18.87
CA TYR A 214 -15.94 17.30 17.85
C TYR A 214 -15.96 18.28 16.67
N PHE A 215 -17.13 18.55 16.09
CA PHE A 215 -17.23 19.46 14.94
C PHE A 215 -16.89 20.91 15.28
N LEU A 216 -17.26 21.38 16.47
CA LEU A 216 -16.94 22.73 16.94
C LEU A 216 -15.43 22.92 17.18
N ASN A 217 -14.71 21.85 17.54
CA ASN A 217 -13.27 21.87 17.75
C ASN A 217 -12.45 21.42 16.52
N LYS A 218 -13.11 21.05 15.41
CA LYS A 218 -12.47 20.49 14.20
C LYS A 218 -11.41 21.41 13.58
N MET A 219 -11.56 22.73 13.72
CA MET A 219 -10.55 23.70 13.25
C MET A 219 -9.25 23.69 14.06
N GLU A 220 -9.33 23.42 15.36
CA GLU A 220 -8.16 23.33 16.24
C GLU A 220 -7.36 22.06 15.92
N ASP A 221 -8.06 20.94 15.73
CA ASP A 221 -7.47 19.66 15.35
C ASP A 221 -6.84 19.70 13.95
N ALA A 222 -7.47 20.38 12.98
CA ALA A 222 -6.90 20.58 11.66
C ALA A 222 -5.56 21.36 11.70
N LYS A 223 -5.46 22.37 12.57
CA LYS A 223 -4.19 23.11 12.78
C LYS A 223 -3.11 22.23 13.39
N ARG A 224 -3.46 21.39 14.37
CA ARG A 224 -2.51 20.45 15.00
C ARG A 224 -2.01 19.40 14.00
N GLN A 225 -2.90 18.85 13.17
CA GLN A 225 -2.50 17.88 12.14
C GLN A 225 -1.58 18.51 11.08
N ALA A 226 -1.91 19.71 10.62
CA ALA A 226 -1.06 20.44 9.66
C ALA A 226 0.36 20.71 10.21
N PHE A 227 0.48 20.97 11.52
CA PHE A 227 1.78 21.11 12.18
C PHE A 227 2.58 19.80 12.18
N ILE A 228 1.93 18.67 12.52
CA ILE A 228 2.57 17.35 12.53
C ILE A 228 3.00 16.94 11.12
N ASP A 229 2.15 17.17 10.11
CA ASP A 229 2.48 16.84 8.72
C ASP A 229 3.65 17.68 8.20
N ALA A 230 3.69 18.97 8.56
CA ALA A 230 4.81 19.85 8.23
C ALA A 230 6.12 19.38 8.91
N GLU A 231 6.06 18.98 10.18
CA GLU A 231 7.21 18.44 10.90
C GLU A 231 7.71 17.13 10.30
N ASN A 232 6.81 16.20 9.98
CA ASN A 232 7.16 14.93 9.35
C ASN A 232 7.78 15.13 7.96
N LYS A 233 7.20 16.01 7.14
CA LYS A 233 7.76 16.36 5.83
C LYS A 233 9.15 17.00 5.96
N ALA A 234 9.35 17.86 6.96
CA ALA A 234 10.66 18.45 7.23
C ALA A 234 11.69 17.40 7.65
N LYS A 235 11.31 16.43 8.49
CA LYS A 235 12.17 15.30 8.89
C LYS A 235 12.53 14.40 7.71
N GLU A 236 11.56 14.06 6.85
CA GLU A 236 11.79 13.27 5.65
C GLU A 236 12.74 13.99 4.69
N THR A 237 12.51 15.28 4.44
CA THR A 237 13.38 16.10 3.58
C THR A 237 14.81 16.17 4.15
N ALA A 238 14.95 16.29 5.47
CA ALA A 238 16.26 16.30 6.13
C ALA A 238 16.98 14.94 6.00
N LEU A 239 16.26 13.84 6.19
CA LEU A 239 16.79 12.48 6.04
C LEU A 239 17.22 12.20 4.58
N GLU A 240 16.41 12.62 3.60
CA GLU A 240 16.75 12.54 2.18
C GLU A 240 18.00 13.37 1.86
N ALA A 241 18.09 14.60 2.36
CA ALA A 241 19.27 15.45 2.17
C ALA A 241 20.53 14.85 2.79
N GLU A 242 20.43 14.27 3.99
CA GLU A 242 21.54 13.60 4.67
C GLU A 242 21.98 12.35 3.91
N SER A 243 21.04 11.51 3.46
CA SER A 243 21.34 10.31 2.66
C SER A 243 21.99 10.67 1.32
N LYS A 244 21.54 11.75 0.66
CA LYS A 244 22.14 12.25 -0.58
C LYS A 244 23.56 12.77 -0.33
N LYS A 245 23.78 13.51 0.76
CA LYS A 245 25.11 14.00 1.15
C LYS A 245 26.07 12.83 1.41
N ALA A 246 25.65 11.84 2.19
CA ALA A 246 26.45 10.64 2.48
C ALA A 246 26.79 9.87 1.20
N SER A 247 25.85 9.76 0.25
CA SER A 247 26.10 9.13 -1.05
C SER A 247 27.13 9.92 -1.88
N ILE A 248 27.01 11.24 -1.96
CA ILE A 248 27.98 12.11 -2.66
C ILE A 248 29.38 11.94 -2.07
N GLU A 249 29.51 11.97 -0.74
CA GLU A 249 30.80 11.80 -0.06
C GLU A 249 31.41 10.42 -0.32
N LYS A 250 30.58 9.37 -0.30
CA LYS A 250 31.01 7.99 -0.56
C LYS A 250 31.59 7.79 -1.96
N TYR A 251 30.99 8.40 -2.99
CA TYR A 251 31.40 8.20 -4.38
C TYR A 251 32.27 9.34 -4.94
N ALA A 252 32.53 10.40 -4.18
CA ALA A 252 33.40 11.51 -4.59
C ALA A 252 34.80 11.07 -5.07
N PRO A 253 35.48 10.08 -4.44
CA PRO A 253 36.77 9.60 -4.95
C PRO A 253 36.68 8.98 -6.35
N VAL A 254 35.62 8.20 -6.61
CA VAL A 254 35.37 7.58 -7.92
C VAL A 254 35.20 8.66 -9.00
N VAL A 255 34.38 9.67 -8.70
CA VAL A 255 34.13 10.81 -9.60
C VAL A 255 35.43 11.58 -9.88
N ALA A 256 36.22 11.87 -8.84
CA ALA A 256 37.49 12.59 -8.97
C ALA A 256 38.51 11.81 -9.81
N THR A 257 38.65 10.50 -9.59
CA THR A 257 39.53 9.63 -10.39
C THR A 257 39.08 9.61 -11.86
N LYS A 258 37.77 9.51 -12.12
CA LYS A 258 37.27 9.49 -13.50
C LYS A 258 37.47 10.83 -14.21
N LYS A 259 37.26 11.95 -13.53
CA LYS A 259 37.56 13.29 -14.05
C LYS A 259 39.03 13.42 -14.47
N ALA A 260 39.95 12.97 -13.61
CA ALA A 260 41.38 12.99 -13.93
C ALA A 260 41.71 12.11 -15.14
N TYR A 261 41.14 10.90 -15.20
CA TYR A 261 41.28 10.02 -16.36
C TYR A 261 40.80 10.69 -17.66
N PHE A 262 39.64 11.35 -17.66
CA PHE A 262 39.15 12.06 -18.83
C PHE A 262 40.03 13.21 -19.26
N ALA A 263 40.61 13.96 -18.33
CA ALA A 263 41.59 15.01 -18.67
C ALA A 263 42.82 14.42 -19.39
N THR A 264 43.35 13.30 -18.91
CA THR A 264 44.48 12.59 -19.53
C THR A 264 44.13 12.08 -20.93
N ILE A 265 42.96 11.45 -21.10
CA ILE A 265 42.54 10.94 -22.40
C ILE A 265 42.32 12.09 -23.38
N LYS A 266 41.60 13.15 -22.99
CA LYS A 266 41.28 14.31 -23.84
C LYS A 266 42.54 14.97 -24.42
N ALA A 267 43.63 15.02 -23.65
CA ALA A 267 44.90 15.60 -24.09
C ALA A 267 45.57 14.83 -25.24
N THR A 268 45.23 13.57 -25.47
CA THR A 268 45.81 12.72 -26.52
C THR A 268 44.78 12.28 -27.58
N SER A 269 43.60 12.92 -27.57
CA SER A 269 42.48 12.63 -28.47
C SER A 269 42.64 13.31 -29.82
N THR A 270 41.89 12.81 -30.81
CA THR A 270 41.76 13.40 -32.14
C THR A 270 40.42 14.11 -32.25
N THR A 271 40.40 15.31 -32.86
CA THR A 271 39.17 16.07 -33.11
C THR A 271 38.80 15.97 -34.58
N THR A 272 37.54 15.63 -34.87
CA THR A 272 37.00 15.57 -36.23
C THR A 272 36.54 16.95 -36.70
N SER A 273 36.20 17.08 -37.98
CA SER A 273 35.69 18.33 -38.55
C SER A 273 34.34 18.79 -37.97
N SER A 274 33.57 17.88 -37.37
CA SER A 274 32.30 18.22 -36.69
C SER A 274 32.51 18.80 -35.29
N GLY A 275 33.73 18.68 -34.75
CA GLY A 275 34.06 19.03 -33.37
C GLY A 275 34.00 17.85 -32.39
N LEU A 276 33.58 16.66 -32.82
CA LEU A 276 33.68 15.45 -32.00
C LEU A 276 35.16 15.18 -31.67
N THR A 277 35.47 15.00 -30.39
CA THR A 277 36.81 14.61 -29.94
C THR A 277 36.79 13.19 -29.43
N TYR A 278 37.73 12.34 -29.85
CA TYR A 278 37.72 10.93 -29.48
C TYR A 278 39.11 10.31 -29.29
N LYS A 279 39.16 9.21 -28.56
CA LYS A 279 40.34 8.34 -28.42
C LYS A 279 39.93 6.88 -28.44
N ILE A 280 40.47 6.09 -29.37
CA ILE A 280 40.42 4.64 -29.27
C ILE A 280 41.43 4.22 -28.20
N VAL A 281 40.92 3.79 -27.04
CA VAL A 281 41.72 3.40 -25.87
C VAL A 281 42.07 1.91 -25.88
N GLN A 282 41.33 1.11 -26.64
CA GLN A 282 41.68 -0.26 -26.95
C GLN A 282 41.35 -0.52 -28.41
N LYS A 283 42.33 -0.99 -29.18
CA LYS A 283 42.12 -1.37 -30.58
C LYS A 283 41.59 -2.80 -30.65
N GLY A 284 40.52 -2.99 -31.40
CA GLY A 284 39.94 -4.27 -31.72
C GLY A 284 40.51 -4.88 -33.00
N THR A 285 39.65 -5.57 -33.73
CA THR A 285 40.02 -6.35 -34.94
C THR A 285 40.37 -5.50 -36.15
N GLY A 286 39.95 -4.23 -36.17
CA GLY A 286 39.99 -3.36 -37.36
C GLY A 286 38.91 -3.68 -38.40
N ILE A 287 38.08 -4.70 -38.17
CA ILE A 287 36.94 -5.04 -39.04
C ILE A 287 35.73 -4.22 -38.59
N LYS A 288 35.11 -3.51 -39.52
CA LYS A 288 33.89 -2.74 -39.27
C LYS A 288 32.63 -3.57 -39.53
N PRO A 289 31.51 -3.30 -38.83
CA PRO A 289 30.21 -3.83 -39.21
C PRO A 289 29.86 -3.47 -40.65
N LEU A 290 29.30 -4.42 -41.40
CA LEU A 290 28.77 -4.15 -42.74
C LEU A 290 27.51 -3.29 -42.62
N ASP A 291 27.33 -2.30 -43.49
CA ASP A 291 26.10 -1.50 -43.52
C ASP A 291 24.84 -2.37 -43.56
N GLY A 292 23.85 -2.01 -42.73
CA GLY A 292 22.62 -2.77 -42.55
C GLY A 292 22.71 -3.96 -41.60
N SER A 293 23.90 -4.42 -41.21
CA SER A 293 24.09 -5.48 -40.21
C SER A 293 23.85 -4.98 -38.78
N THR A 294 23.48 -5.89 -37.89
CA THR A 294 23.37 -5.60 -36.45
C THR A 294 24.71 -5.82 -35.77
N PHE A 295 25.14 -4.85 -34.98
CA PHE A 295 26.21 -4.97 -34.00
C PHE A 295 25.67 -4.60 -32.62
N TYR A 296 26.47 -4.83 -31.58
CA TYR A 296 26.10 -4.52 -30.21
C TYR A 296 27.11 -3.54 -29.61
N PHE A 297 26.68 -2.69 -28.70
CA PHE A 297 27.61 -1.87 -27.94
C PHE A 297 27.23 -1.73 -26.48
N HIS A 298 28.23 -1.65 -25.62
CA HIS A 298 28.05 -1.11 -24.29
C HIS A 298 28.48 0.35 -24.26
N TYR A 299 27.85 1.12 -23.36
CA TYR A 299 28.23 2.49 -23.06
C TYR A 299 28.21 2.79 -21.55
N ALA A 300 29.01 3.78 -21.16
CA ALA A 300 28.87 4.55 -19.94
C ALA A 300 28.98 6.05 -20.29
N GLY A 301 27.96 6.82 -19.92
CA GLY A 301 27.84 8.24 -20.18
C GLY A 301 28.11 9.07 -18.94
N TYR A 302 28.96 10.08 -19.08
CA TYR A 302 29.45 10.93 -18.00
C TYR A 302 29.40 12.41 -18.37
N PHE A 303 29.41 13.27 -17.35
CA PHE A 303 29.71 14.69 -17.50
C PHE A 303 31.23 14.95 -17.40
N GLU A 304 31.67 16.15 -17.80
CA GLU A 304 33.09 16.55 -17.73
C GLU A 304 33.65 16.60 -16.30
N ASP A 305 32.79 16.66 -15.29
CA ASP A 305 33.18 16.58 -13.88
C ASP A 305 33.42 15.13 -13.39
N GLY A 306 33.19 14.13 -14.23
CA GLY A 306 33.37 12.70 -13.94
C GLY A 306 32.13 11.99 -13.39
N ASN A 307 31.02 12.71 -13.18
CA ASN A 307 29.76 12.10 -12.74
C ASN A 307 29.16 11.23 -13.84
N LEU A 308 28.81 10.00 -13.50
CA LEU A 308 28.05 9.11 -14.38
C LEU A 308 26.60 9.62 -14.47
N PHE A 309 26.03 9.75 -15.66
CA PHE A 309 24.58 9.98 -15.81
C PHE A 309 23.81 8.71 -16.13
N ASP A 310 24.37 7.82 -16.95
CA ASP A 310 23.77 6.53 -17.32
C ASP A 310 24.82 5.53 -17.81
N SER A 311 24.55 4.23 -17.69
CA SER A 311 25.39 3.19 -18.25
C SER A 311 24.64 1.89 -18.49
N SER A 312 25.04 1.18 -19.56
CA SER A 312 24.67 -0.21 -19.81
C SER A 312 25.48 -1.23 -18.98
N TYR A 313 26.60 -0.83 -18.36
CA TYR A 313 27.45 -1.72 -17.58
C TYR A 313 26.95 -1.82 -16.14
N GLU A 314 26.68 -3.02 -15.66
CA GLU A 314 26.25 -3.25 -14.28
C GLU A 314 27.31 -2.78 -13.26
N ASP A 315 28.57 -3.16 -13.48
CA ASP A 315 29.67 -2.83 -12.56
C ASP A 315 29.96 -1.32 -12.48
N VAL A 316 29.78 -0.59 -13.59
CA VAL A 316 29.90 0.87 -13.59
C VAL A 316 28.79 1.47 -12.74
N ASN A 317 27.54 1.01 -12.89
CA ASN A 317 26.44 1.47 -12.05
C ASN A 317 26.66 1.14 -10.57
N LYS A 318 27.18 -0.04 -10.23
CA LYS A 318 27.56 -0.40 -8.85
C LYS A 318 28.64 0.52 -8.29
N THR A 319 29.67 0.80 -9.09
CA THR A 319 30.81 1.66 -8.71
C THR A 319 30.37 3.11 -8.41
N TYR A 320 29.36 3.60 -9.12
CA TYR A 320 28.81 4.95 -8.95
C TYR A 320 27.58 5.01 -8.02
N GLY A 321 27.19 3.90 -7.40
CA GLY A 321 25.98 3.85 -6.56
C GLY A 321 24.66 4.07 -7.31
N LYS A 322 24.66 3.81 -8.63
CA LYS A 322 23.50 3.93 -9.54
C LYS A 322 22.90 2.57 -9.95
N TYR A 323 23.33 1.50 -9.29
CA TYR A 323 22.79 0.17 -9.53
C TYR A 323 21.33 0.08 -9.09
N ASP A 324 20.49 -0.42 -9.98
CA ASP A 324 19.05 -0.63 -9.78
C ASP A 324 18.78 -2.14 -9.84
N GLU A 325 18.36 -2.70 -8.71
CA GLU A 325 18.04 -4.12 -8.56
C GLU A 325 16.90 -4.58 -9.47
N ASN A 326 15.89 -3.74 -9.70
CA ASN A 326 14.77 -4.08 -10.58
C ASN A 326 15.23 -4.13 -12.03
N ARG A 327 16.08 -3.19 -12.45
CA ARG A 327 16.70 -3.20 -13.79
C ARG A 327 17.55 -4.45 -13.97
N ALA A 328 18.35 -4.83 -12.98
CA ALA A 328 19.15 -6.06 -13.03
C ALA A 328 18.28 -7.32 -13.15
N ALA A 329 17.22 -7.42 -12.34
CA ALA A 329 16.26 -8.53 -12.38
C ALA A 329 15.56 -8.68 -13.74
N GLN A 330 15.45 -7.59 -14.49
CA GLN A 330 14.91 -7.55 -15.85
C GLN A 330 15.98 -7.71 -16.95
N ASN A 331 17.20 -8.11 -16.60
CA ASN A 331 18.34 -8.18 -17.52
C ASN A 331 18.60 -6.86 -18.26
N GLY A 332 18.46 -5.72 -17.59
CA GLY A 332 18.56 -4.38 -18.18
C GLY A 332 19.98 -3.82 -18.35
N TYR A 333 21.02 -4.56 -17.93
CA TYR A 333 22.44 -4.18 -18.07
C TYR A 333 23.13 -4.98 -19.18
N GLN A 334 22.59 -4.90 -20.40
CA GLN A 334 23.03 -5.66 -21.57
C GLN A 334 23.56 -4.73 -22.67
N ALA A 335 24.36 -5.28 -23.58
CA ALA A 335 24.81 -4.54 -24.75
C ALA A 335 23.62 -4.19 -25.66
N PHE A 336 23.58 -2.95 -26.13
CA PHE A 336 22.48 -2.43 -26.93
C PHE A 336 22.66 -2.85 -28.40
N PRO A 337 21.65 -3.47 -29.05
CA PRO A 337 21.70 -3.78 -30.47
C PRO A 337 21.52 -2.52 -31.32
N PHE A 338 22.33 -2.36 -32.36
CA PHE A 338 22.21 -1.25 -33.30
C PHE A 338 22.54 -1.67 -34.72
N GLN A 339 21.96 -0.97 -35.70
CA GLN A 339 22.17 -1.26 -37.11
C GLN A 339 23.26 -0.35 -37.68
N ALA A 340 24.28 -0.95 -38.30
CA ALA A 340 25.34 -0.24 -38.99
C ALA A 340 24.78 0.63 -40.13
N GLY A 341 25.29 1.86 -40.25
CA GLY A 341 24.84 2.84 -41.24
C GLY A 341 23.56 3.61 -40.89
N LYS A 342 22.87 3.25 -39.80
CA LYS A 342 21.67 3.97 -39.33
C LYS A 342 22.04 5.38 -38.82
N LYS A 343 21.27 6.40 -39.23
CA LYS A 343 21.56 7.83 -38.98
C LYS A 343 20.63 8.51 -37.97
N ASP A 344 19.70 7.75 -37.38
CA ASP A 344 18.68 8.23 -36.45
C ASP A 344 18.62 7.36 -35.19
N GLY A 345 17.94 7.87 -34.15
CA GLY A 345 17.72 7.15 -32.89
C GLY A 345 18.75 7.40 -31.79
N MET A 346 19.86 8.09 -32.09
CA MET A 346 20.86 8.54 -31.11
C MET A 346 21.33 9.96 -31.45
N ILE A 347 21.98 10.64 -30.50
CA ILE A 347 22.53 11.99 -30.74
C ILE A 347 23.63 11.98 -31.82
N PRO A 348 23.79 13.06 -32.61
CA PRO A 348 24.70 13.09 -33.76
C PRO A 348 26.13 12.65 -33.44
N GLY A 349 26.71 13.14 -32.35
CA GLY A 349 28.10 12.80 -31.98
C GLY A 349 28.28 11.35 -31.55
N PHE A 350 27.23 10.72 -31.02
CA PHE A 350 27.27 9.30 -30.65
C PHE A 350 27.23 8.43 -31.92
N LEU A 351 26.39 8.77 -32.89
CA LEU A 351 26.34 8.11 -34.20
C LEU A 351 27.67 8.26 -34.96
N GLU A 352 28.24 9.45 -34.95
CA GLU A 352 29.57 9.69 -35.54
C GLU A 352 30.63 8.82 -34.83
N GLY A 353 30.63 8.80 -33.50
CA GLY A 353 31.53 7.95 -32.72
C GLY A 353 31.43 6.46 -33.06
N LEU A 354 30.21 5.93 -33.16
CA LEU A 354 29.97 4.55 -33.61
C LEU A 354 30.56 4.27 -34.99
N SER A 355 30.44 5.21 -35.93
CA SER A 355 30.95 5.05 -37.30
C SER A 355 32.48 4.96 -37.37
N LEU A 356 33.19 5.48 -36.35
CA LEU A 356 34.66 5.44 -36.25
C LEU A 356 35.18 4.09 -35.74
N MET A 357 34.35 3.31 -35.06
CA MET A 357 34.74 2.07 -34.38
C MET A 357 34.79 0.85 -35.31
N SER A 358 35.58 -0.14 -34.88
CA SER A 358 35.62 -1.51 -35.40
C SER A 358 35.23 -2.49 -34.29
N TYR A 359 34.91 -3.74 -34.64
CA TYR A 359 34.61 -4.78 -33.64
C TYR A 359 35.76 -4.95 -32.64
N GLY A 360 35.44 -4.88 -31.35
CA GLY A 360 36.38 -4.96 -30.24
C GLY A 360 37.05 -3.63 -29.87
N ASP A 361 36.80 -2.54 -30.59
CA ASP A 361 37.31 -1.22 -30.19
C ASP A 361 36.63 -0.78 -28.88
N LYS A 362 37.43 -0.19 -27.98
CA LYS A 362 36.94 0.66 -26.90
C LYS A 362 37.33 2.10 -27.18
N VAL A 363 36.35 3.00 -27.09
CA VAL A 363 36.53 4.42 -27.42
C VAL A 363 36.05 5.30 -26.28
N VAL A 364 36.71 6.44 -26.10
CA VAL A 364 36.21 7.55 -25.31
C VAL A 364 35.84 8.68 -26.27
N LEU A 365 34.60 9.15 -26.21
CA LEU A 365 34.07 10.25 -26.99
C LEU A 365 33.83 11.45 -26.07
N PHE A 366 34.20 12.64 -26.53
CA PHE A 366 33.86 13.93 -25.92
C PHE A 366 32.97 14.67 -26.92
N ILE A 367 31.67 14.66 -26.65
CA ILE A 367 30.62 15.14 -27.54
C ILE A 367 30.23 16.55 -27.10
N PRO A 368 30.58 17.60 -27.86
CA PRO A 368 30.16 18.96 -27.55
C PRO A 368 28.64 19.10 -27.68
N SER A 369 28.07 20.09 -27.00
CA SER A 369 26.61 20.22 -26.84
C SER A 369 25.83 20.27 -28.17
N ASN A 370 26.41 20.89 -29.22
CA ASN A 370 25.83 20.96 -30.56
C ASN A 370 25.73 19.59 -31.27
N LEU A 371 26.53 18.61 -30.85
CA LEU A 371 26.44 17.21 -31.30
C LEU A 371 25.71 16.31 -30.28
N ALA A 372 25.23 16.89 -29.17
CA ALA A 372 24.46 16.23 -28.13
C ALA A 372 23.02 16.80 -28.06
N TYR A 373 22.62 17.36 -26.92
CA TYR A 373 21.25 17.85 -26.67
C TYR A 373 21.10 19.39 -26.75
N GLY A 374 22.18 20.10 -27.10
CA GLY A 374 22.19 21.56 -27.27
C GLY A 374 21.66 22.33 -26.06
N GLU A 375 21.07 23.50 -26.33
CA GLU A 375 20.51 24.40 -25.30
C GLU A 375 19.33 23.81 -24.53
N ARG A 376 18.69 22.76 -25.06
CA ARG A 376 17.50 22.18 -24.44
C ARG A 376 17.83 21.22 -23.29
N GLY A 377 18.96 20.52 -23.37
CA GLY A 377 19.23 19.38 -22.48
C GLY A 377 18.22 18.24 -22.68
N ALA A 378 18.16 17.30 -21.73
CA ALA A 378 17.27 16.14 -21.83
C ALA A 378 16.84 15.56 -20.46
N GLY A 379 15.54 15.26 -20.35
CA GLY A 379 14.98 14.38 -19.32
C GLY A 379 15.17 14.81 -17.85
N GLY A 380 15.53 16.08 -17.59
CA GLY A 380 15.88 16.55 -16.25
C GLY A 380 17.21 15.99 -15.70
N VAL A 381 17.93 15.21 -16.51
CA VAL A 381 19.23 14.60 -16.15
C VAL A 381 20.37 15.30 -16.88
N ILE A 382 20.21 15.60 -18.17
CA ILE A 382 21.22 16.27 -18.97
C ILE A 382 20.95 17.78 -18.99
N PRO A 383 21.85 18.61 -18.44
CA PRO A 383 21.68 20.06 -18.45
C PRO A 383 21.76 20.66 -19.87
N PRO A 384 21.14 21.84 -20.09
CA PRO A 384 21.42 22.70 -21.23
C PRO A 384 22.92 22.87 -21.50
N ASN A 385 23.31 22.79 -22.78
CA ASN A 385 24.66 23.04 -23.26
C ASN A 385 25.75 22.14 -22.66
N ALA A 386 25.37 20.99 -22.08
CA ALA A 386 26.33 20.05 -21.52
C ALA A 386 27.15 19.37 -22.62
N THR A 387 28.48 19.34 -22.42
CA THR A 387 29.37 18.38 -23.09
C THR A 387 29.19 17.02 -22.43
N LEU A 388 29.02 15.97 -23.24
CA LEU A 388 28.87 14.60 -22.76
C LEU A 388 30.11 13.79 -23.09
N ILE A 389 30.51 12.93 -22.16
CA ILE A 389 31.60 11.98 -22.37
C ILE A 389 31.01 10.58 -22.41
N PHE A 390 31.35 9.79 -23.43
CA PHE A 390 30.93 8.40 -23.53
C PHE A 390 32.14 7.48 -23.61
N GLU A 391 32.19 6.49 -22.73
CA GLU A 391 33.04 5.32 -22.90
C GLU A 391 32.20 4.24 -23.57
N MET A 392 32.67 3.69 -24.70
CA MET A 392 31.92 2.70 -25.47
C MET A 392 32.78 1.52 -25.88
N GLU A 393 32.14 0.35 -26.01
CA GLU A 393 32.74 -0.88 -26.52
C GLU A 393 31.85 -1.46 -27.61
N MET A 394 32.42 -1.76 -28.78
CA MET A 394 31.68 -2.36 -29.90
C MET A 394 31.92 -3.87 -29.95
N LEU A 395 30.82 -4.62 -30.12
CA LEU A 395 30.78 -6.07 -30.07
C LEU A 395 30.08 -6.63 -31.30
N GLU A 396 30.57 -7.76 -31.80
CA GLU A 396 29.95 -8.49 -32.91
C GLU A 396 28.69 -9.25 -32.47
N ARG A 397 28.68 -9.70 -31.21
CA ARG A 397 27.60 -10.50 -30.61
C ARG A 397 27.24 -9.93 -29.23
N PRO A 398 26.03 -10.17 -28.73
CA PRO A 398 25.67 -9.75 -27.40
C PRO A 398 26.55 -10.45 -26.36
N THR A 399 26.88 -9.74 -25.30
CA THR A 399 27.54 -10.26 -24.09
C THR A 399 26.53 -11.07 -23.28
N GLY A 400 26.26 -12.31 -23.68
CA GLY A 400 25.60 -13.28 -22.82
C GLY A 400 26.49 -13.66 -21.63
N PRO A 401 25.93 -14.23 -20.54
CA PRO A 401 26.75 -14.74 -19.44
C PRO A 401 27.79 -15.71 -20.03
N LYS A 402 29.06 -15.56 -19.64
CA LYS A 402 30.10 -16.54 -19.96
C LYS A 402 29.55 -17.92 -19.58
N GLN A 403 29.37 -18.80 -20.57
CA GLN A 403 29.04 -20.20 -20.32
C GLN A 403 30.12 -20.86 -19.49
#